data_AF-A0AA43D3H6-F1
#
_entry.id   AF-A0AA43D3H6-F1
#
_cell.length_a   1.000
_cell.length_b   1.000
_cell.length_c   1.000
_cell.angle_alpha   90.00
_cell.angle_beta   90.00
_cell.angle_gamma   90.00
#
_symmetry.space_group_name_H-M   'P 1'
#
loop_
_entity.id
_entity.type
_entity.pdbx_description
1 polymer ?
#
loop_
_entity_poly.entity_id
_entity_poly.type
_entity_poly.pdbx_seq_one_letter_code
_entity_poly.pdbx_strand_id
1 'polypeptide(L)'
;AILTYDDGAVVNLGVSYALPEKYPALGHAARVEVVGTEGVIILDDDHTDQLMYSNKGIPHVYLPDHNVNMVFLQSGTPGDWALGEFWGPIANETRAWLDHLATGKPCSLATPSEARTNLEATLAIEHSMATGRSVALPMAQ
;
A
#
# COMPACT_ATOMS: atom_id res chain seq x y z
N ALA A 1 -8.01 9.88 -5.76
CA ALA A 1 -8.89 9.44 -6.85
C ALA A 1 -10.16 8.84 -6.27
N ILE A 2 -11.29 8.93 -6.97
CA ILE A 2 -12.55 8.28 -6.57
C ILE A 2 -12.94 7.32 -7.69
N LEU A 3 -13.22 6.08 -7.33
CA LEU A 3 -13.71 5.03 -8.24
C LEU A 3 -15.12 4.65 -7.79
N THR A 4 -16.03 4.49 -8.76
CA THR A 4 -17.41 4.05 -8.53
C THR A 4 -17.63 2.73 -9.26
N TYR A 5 -18.10 1.72 -8.54
CA TYR A 5 -18.42 0.40 -9.04
C TYR A 5 -19.86 0.36 -9.60
N ASP A 6 -20.19 -0.69 -10.34
CA ASP A 6 -21.50 -0.89 -10.99
C ASP A 6 -22.64 -1.14 -9.99
N ASP A 7 -22.33 -1.74 -8.83
CA ASP A 7 -23.22 -1.88 -7.68
C ASP A 7 -23.41 -0.57 -6.87
N GLY A 8 -22.68 0.49 -7.23
CA GLY A 8 -22.71 1.78 -6.54
C GLY A 8 -21.72 1.91 -5.38
N ALA A 9 -20.90 0.90 -5.08
CA ALA A 9 -19.82 1.01 -4.11
C ALA A 9 -18.79 2.06 -4.57
N VAL A 10 -18.16 2.75 -3.60
CA VAL A 10 -17.21 3.84 -3.88
C VAL A 10 -15.90 3.58 -3.14
N VAL A 11 -14.80 3.65 -3.87
CA VAL A 11 -13.44 3.58 -3.33
C VAL A 11 -12.78 4.95 -3.48
N ASN A 12 -12.34 5.53 -2.36
CA ASN A 12 -11.60 6.79 -2.34
C ASN A 12 -10.13 6.51 -2.01
N LEU A 13 -9.23 6.83 -2.94
CA LEU A 13 -7.79 6.60 -2.84
C LEU A 13 -7.07 7.93 -2.59
N GLY A 14 -6.36 8.04 -1.47
CA GLY A 14 -5.46 9.16 -1.16
C GLY A 14 -4.00 8.69 -1.11
N VAL A 15 -3.11 9.39 -1.81
CA VAL A 15 -1.65 9.18 -1.75
C VAL A 15 -1.00 10.57 -1.72
N SER A 16 -0.03 10.79 -0.84
CA SER A 16 0.72 12.04 -0.76
C SER A 16 2.15 11.80 -0.31
N TYR A 17 3.10 12.31 -1.10
CA TYR A 17 4.51 12.43 -0.71
C TYR A 17 4.87 13.86 -0.25
N ALA A 18 3.91 14.78 -0.23
CA ALA A 18 4.11 16.18 0.16
C ALA A 18 3.92 16.40 1.68
N LEU A 19 4.34 15.43 2.49
CA LEU A 19 4.30 15.53 3.95
C LEU A 19 5.50 16.35 4.47
N PRO A 20 5.41 16.95 5.66
CA PRO A 20 6.55 17.66 6.26
C PRO A 20 7.74 16.72 6.45
N GLU A 21 8.96 17.25 6.29
CA GLU A 21 10.22 16.53 6.51
C GLU A 21 10.25 15.74 7.83
N LYS A 22 9.63 16.27 8.90
CA LYS A 22 9.61 15.67 10.23
C LYS A 22 8.32 14.91 10.57
N TYR A 23 7.60 14.42 9.55
CA TYR A 23 6.44 13.58 9.76
C TYR A 23 6.86 12.25 10.44
N PRO A 24 6.16 11.76 11.47
CA PRO A 24 6.66 10.70 12.36
C PRO A 24 6.53 9.26 11.81
N ALA A 25 6.74 9.06 10.51
CA ALA A 25 6.75 7.74 9.86
C ALA A 25 8.15 7.40 9.32
N LEU A 26 8.47 6.10 9.23
CA LEU A 26 9.77 5.61 8.76
C LEU A 26 9.73 5.06 7.32
N GLY A 27 8.94 5.70 6.45
CA GLY A 27 8.92 5.45 5.01
C GLY A 27 7.59 4.92 4.47
N HIS A 28 6.67 4.48 5.33
CA HIS A 28 5.31 4.12 4.96
C HIS A 28 4.28 4.64 5.96
N ALA A 29 3.10 4.95 5.45
CA ALA A 29 1.89 5.27 6.21
C ALA A 29 0.72 4.92 5.27
N ALA A 30 -0.06 3.90 5.62
CA ALA A 30 -1.27 3.54 4.91
C ALA A 30 -2.38 3.11 5.88
N ARG A 31 -3.58 3.60 5.58
CA ARG A 31 -4.82 3.22 6.24
C ARG A 31 -5.84 2.78 5.20
N VAL A 32 -6.47 1.64 5.44
CA VAL A 32 -7.58 1.11 4.64
C VAL A 32 -8.82 1.03 5.53
N GLU A 33 -9.93 1.56 5.04
CA GLU A 33 -11.21 1.53 5.74
C GLU A 33 -12.28 0.96 4.81
N VAL A 34 -12.97 -0.08 5.28
CA VAL A 34 -14.08 -0.73 4.58
C VAL A 34 -15.34 -0.56 5.41
N VAL A 35 -16.27 0.24 4.91
CA VAL A 35 -17.56 0.53 5.57
C VAL A 35 -18.67 -0.24 4.86
N GLY A 36 -19.38 -1.09 5.60
CA GLY A 36 -20.56 -1.80 5.13
C GLY A 36 -21.83 -1.36 5.87
N THR A 37 -22.97 -1.96 5.54
CA THR A 37 -24.26 -1.64 6.19
C THR A 37 -24.34 -2.11 7.65
N GLU A 38 -23.64 -3.21 7.98
CA GLU A 38 -23.70 -3.88 9.29
C GLU A 38 -22.39 -3.76 10.11
N GLY A 39 -21.39 -3.01 9.62
CA GLY A 39 -20.10 -2.93 10.30
C GLY A 39 -19.00 -2.22 9.51
N VAL A 40 -17.82 -2.13 10.14
CA VAL A 40 -16.64 -1.46 9.60
C VAL A 40 -15.38 -2.28 9.90
N ILE A 41 -14.43 -2.27 8.97
CA ILE A 41 -13.06 -2.76 9.18
C ILE A 41 -12.13 -1.57 8.96
N ILE A 42 -11.25 -1.31 9.92
CA ILE A 42 -10.16 -0.33 9.79
C ILE A 42 -8.85 -1.10 9.94
N LEU A 43 -8.00 -1.01 8.92
CA LEU A 43 -6.62 -1.48 8.94
C LEU A 43 -5.75 -0.22 8.92
N ASP A 44 -4.94 -0.03 9.95
CA ASP A 44 -4.09 1.15 10.12
C ASP A 44 -2.64 0.69 10.32
N ASP A 45 -1.85 0.79 9.25
CA ASP A 45 -0.42 0.43 9.20
C ASP A 45 0.47 1.64 9.60
N ASP A 46 -0.14 2.81 9.86
CA ASP A 46 0.57 3.97 10.42
C ASP A 46 1.02 3.70 11.86
N HIS A 47 0.37 2.75 12.55
CA HIS A 47 0.66 2.37 13.94
C HIS A 47 0.72 3.55 14.91
N THR A 48 -0.21 4.50 14.74
CA THR A 48 -0.25 5.77 15.50
C THR A 48 -0.43 5.58 17.01
N ASP A 49 -0.84 4.39 17.44
CA ASP A 49 -0.96 3.96 18.83
C ASP A 49 0.37 3.54 19.47
N GLN A 50 1.39 3.18 18.67
CA GLN A 50 2.69 2.67 19.15
C GLN A 50 3.82 3.67 18.91
N LEU A 51 3.91 4.68 19.78
CA LEU A 51 4.91 5.74 19.67
C LEU A 51 6.25 5.40 20.34
N MET A 52 7.37 5.69 19.67
CA MET A 52 8.69 5.82 20.29
C MET A 52 9.24 7.25 20.15
N TYR A 53 9.85 7.75 21.22
CA TYR A 53 10.58 9.02 21.22
C TYR A 53 12.00 8.85 21.78
N SER A 54 13.00 9.49 21.16
CA SER A 54 14.40 9.44 21.56
C SER A 54 15.14 10.76 21.33
N ASN A 55 15.81 11.26 22.36
CA ASN A 55 16.73 12.42 22.25
C ASN A 55 17.97 12.12 21.38
N LYS A 56 18.26 10.86 21.05
CA LYS A 56 19.38 10.48 20.17
C LYS A 56 18.99 10.42 18.69
N GLY A 57 17.71 10.54 18.36
CA GLY A 57 17.19 10.31 17.01
C GLY A 57 17.13 8.83 16.63
N ILE A 58 16.48 8.57 15.50
CA ILE A 58 16.30 7.28 14.83
C ILE A 58 16.52 7.53 13.33
N PRO A 59 17.40 6.78 12.65
CA PRO A 59 17.68 6.97 11.22
C PRO A 59 16.54 6.45 10.35
N HIS A 60 16.32 7.09 9.21
CA HIS A 60 15.32 6.68 8.22
C HIS A 60 15.81 5.50 7.37
N VAL A 61 14.91 4.58 7.01
CA VAL A 61 15.29 3.32 6.31
C VAL A 61 15.67 3.53 4.83
N TYR A 62 15.14 4.57 4.18
CA TYR A 62 15.39 4.88 2.76
C TYR A 62 16.21 6.14 2.49
N LEU A 63 16.39 7.01 3.49
CA LEU A 63 16.96 8.34 3.29
C LEU A 63 18.25 8.47 4.13
N PRO A 64 19.44 8.52 3.51
CA PRO A 64 20.67 8.74 4.25
C PRO A 64 20.62 10.10 4.96
N ASP A 65 21.28 10.18 6.10
CA ASP A 65 21.38 11.37 6.97
C ASP A 65 20.06 11.92 7.56
N HIS A 66 18.89 11.43 7.12
CA HIS A 66 17.61 11.80 7.71
C HIS A 66 17.38 11.07 9.04
N ASN A 67 17.18 11.84 10.11
CA ASN A 67 16.98 11.34 11.47
C ASN A 67 15.80 12.03 12.14
N VAL A 68 14.93 11.25 12.76
CA VAL A 68 13.72 11.72 13.47
C VAL A 68 13.78 11.36 14.95
N ASN A 69 13.32 12.25 15.82
CA ASN A 69 13.25 12.01 17.26
C ASN A 69 12.00 11.23 17.69
N MET A 70 10.97 11.23 16.85
CA MET A 70 9.67 10.59 17.08
C MET A 70 9.39 9.65 15.89
N VAL A 71 8.96 8.42 16.17
CA VAL A 71 8.49 7.47 15.15
C VAL A 71 7.28 6.70 15.67
N PHE A 72 6.36 6.35 14.78
CA PHE A 72 5.46 5.23 15.02
C PHE A 72 6.22 3.92 14.77
N LEU A 73 6.19 3.01 15.73
CA LEU A 73 6.81 1.69 15.62
C LEU A 73 6.10 0.91 14.51
N GLN A 74 6.83 0.06 13.80
CA GLN A 74 6.32 -0.70 12.64
C GLN A 74 5.92 0.13 11.39
N SER A 75 5.83 1.48 11.44
CA SER A 75 5.67 2.37 10.25
C SER A 75 6.87 2.42 9.29
N GLY A 76 7.96 1.72 9.64
CA GLY A 76 9.04 1.46 8.70
C GLY A 76 8.67 0.23 7.87
N THR A 77 8.92 0.26 6.57
CA THR A 77 8.89 -0.95 5.72
C THR A 77 10.28 -1.59 5.73
N PRO A 78 10.58 -2.56 6.63
CA PRO A 78 11.73 -3.43 6.41
C PRO A 78 11.40 -4.30 5.20
N GLY A 79 11.99 -3.99 4.03
CA GLY A 79 11.84 -4.81 2.84
C GLY A 79 12.54 -6.15 3.01
N ASP A 80 11.79 -7.19 3.36
CA ASP A 80 11.99 -8.64 3.12
C ASP A 80 13.41 -9.25 3.26
N TRP A 81 14.32 -8.62 4.02
CA TRP A 81 15.75 -8.99 4.07
C TRP A 81 15.97 -10.52 4.39
N ALA A 82 17.00 -11.28 3.94
CA ALA A 82 17.09 -12.73 4.25
C ALA A 82 18.49 -13.38 4.54
N LEU A 83 18.75 -13.79 5.82
CA LEU A 83 20.00 -14.39 6.44
C LEU A 83 20.86 -13.53 7.43
N GLY A 84 20.24 -12.55 8.07
CA GLY A 84 20.80 -11.58 9.03
C GLY A 84 19.87 -10.36 9.14
N GLU A 85 18.59 -10.66 8.94
CA GLU A 85 17.81 -10.05 7.87
C GLU A 85 16.36 -10.68 7.96
N PHE A 86 15.27 -9.88 7.83
CA PHE A 86 13.84 -10.06 8.23
C PHE A 86 12.89 -11.12 7.58
N TRP A 87 12.88 -11.30 6.26
CA TRP A 87 12.12 -12.20 5.34
C TRP A 87 10.76 -11.74 4.78
N GLY A 88 9.90 -11.05 5.53
CA GLY A 88 8.69 -10.35 5.05
C GLY A 88 7.63 -11.08 4.18
N PRO A 89 6.60 -10.34 3.70
CA PRO A 89 5.52 -10.87 2.86
C PRO A 89 5.95 -11.38 1.49
N ILE A 90 6.94 -10.75 0.83
CA ILE A 90 7.37 -11.08 -0.55
C ILE A 90 7.94 -12.50 -0.62
N ALA A 91 8.63 -12.95 0.43
CA ALA A 91 9.10 -14.33 0.50
C ALA A 91 7.94 -15.34 0.62
N ASN A 92 6.84 -14.97 1.26
CA ASN A 92 5.65 -15.81 1.36
C ASN A 92 4.85 -15.85 0.05
N GLU A 93 4.73 -14.72 -0.65
CA GLU A 93 4.20 -14.66 -2.02
C GLU A 93 5.01 -15.54 -2.97
N THR A 94 6.34 -15.42 -2.94
CA THR A 94 7.26 -16.25 -3.74
C THR A 94 7.05 -17.75 -3.46
N ARG A 95 6.90 -18.15 -2.19
CA ARG A 95 6.60 -19.55 -1.81
C ARG A 95 5.23 -19.99 -2.31
N ALA A 96 4.20 -19.16 -2.20
CA ALA A 96 2.85 -19.47 -2.70
C ALA A 96 2.82 -19.71 -4.22
N TRP A 97 3.65 -18.99 -4.98
CA TRP A 97 3.85 -19.23 -6.41
C TRP A 97 4.55 -20.57 -6.69
N LEU A 98 5.64 -20.87 -5.97
CA LEU A 98 6.37 -22.12 -6.12
C LEU A 98 5.50 -23.33 -5.74
N ASP A 99 4.69 -23.23 -4.69
CA ASP A 99 3.73 -24.26 -4.27
C ASP A 99 2.66 -24.49 -5.34
N HIS A 100 2.13 -23.43 -5.96
CA HIS A 100 1.21 -23.53 -7.09
C HIS A 100 1.83 -24.31 -8.25
N LEU A 101 3.04 -23.94 -8.68
CA LEU A 101 3.75 -24.62 -9.78
C LEU A 101 4.10 -26.07 -9.46
N ALA A 102 4.52 -26.37 -8.23
CA ALA A 102 4.96 -27.71 -7.84
C ALA A 102 3.80 -28.68 -7.56
N THR A 103 2.61 -28.18 -7.19
CA THR A 103 1.50 -29.03 -6.69
C THR A 103 0.17 -28.86 -7.43
N GLY A 104 0.02 -27.82 -8.27
CA GLY A 104 -1.24 -27.50 -8.94
C GLY A 104 -2.32 -26.92 -8.02
N LYS A 105 -2.02 -26.63 -6.74
CA LYS A 105 -2.94 -25.94 -5.83
C LYS A 105 -3.26 -24.53 -6.36
N PRO A 106 -4.45 -23.97 -6.09
CA PRO A 106 -4.76 -22.57 -6.43
C PRO A 106 -3.74 -21.59 -5.85
N CYS A 107 -3.38 -20.56 -6.61
CA CYS A 107 -2.54 -19.46 -6.16
C CYS A 107 -3.42 -18.24 -5.85
N SER A 108 -3.10 -17.50 -4.78
CA SER A 108 -3.80 -16.26 -4.39
C SER A 108 -3.15 -14.99 -4.94
N LEU A 109 -2.08 -15.12 -5.74
CA LEU A 109 -1.41 -13.97 -6.37
C LEU A 109 -2.17 -13.49 -7.59
N ALA A 110 -2.06 -12.18 -7.85
CA ALA A 110 -2.73 -11.55 -8.98
C ALA A 110 -2.34 -12.17 -10.33
N THR A 111 -3.34 -12.48 -11.13
CA THR A 111 -3.20 -12.93 -12.51
C THR A 111 -2.78 -11.77 -13.44
N PRO A 112 -2.23 -12.07 -14.64
CA PRO A 112 -1.95 -11.03 -15.64
C PRO A 112 -3.18 -10.22 -16.06
N SER A 113 -4.38 -10.82 -16.01
CA SER A 113 -5.66 -10.14 -16.23
C SER A 113 -5.96 -9.10 -15.17
N GLU A 114 -5.84 -9.45 -13.89
CA GLU A 114 -6.09 -8.53 -12.76
C GLU A 114 -5.05 -7.40 -12.73
N ALA A 115 -3.78 -7.72 -13.02
CA ALA A 115 -2.73 -6.72 -13.18
C ALA A 115 -3.03 -5.72 -14.32
N ARG A 116 -3.56 -6.20 -15.44
CA ARG A 116 -3.98 -5.34 -16.56
C ARG A 116 -5.15 -4.44 -16.17
N THR A 117 -6.16 -4.96 -15.46
CA THR A 117 -7.29 -4.16 -14.95
C THR A 117 -6.83 -3.06 -13.99
N ASN A 118 -5.89 -3.37 -13.09
CA ASN A 118 -5.33 -2.38 -12.16
C ASN A 118 -4.51 -1.28 -12.87
N LEU A 119 -3.73 -1.66 -13.89
CA LEU A 119 -3.01 -0.70 -14.74
C LEU A 119 -3.99 0.20 -15.50
N GLU A 120 -5.06 -0.35 -16.06
CA GLU A 120 -6.09 0.39 -16.78
C GLU A 120 -6.82 1.39 -15.87
N ALA A 121 -7.15 1.02 -14.63
CA ALA A 121 -7.67 1.94 -13.62
C ALA A 121 -6.68 3.07 -13.29
N THR A 122 -5.38 2.78 -13.20
CA THR A 122 -4.33 3.78 -12.94
C THR A 122 -4.21 4.79 -14.10
N LEU A 123 -4.23 4.31 -15.35
CA LEU A 123 -4.23 5.16 -16.55
C LEU A 123 -5.50 6.02 -16.65
N ALA A 124 -6.65 5.48 -16.26
CA ALA A 124 -7.90 6.23 -16.19
C ALA A 124 -7.85 7.34 -15.13
N ILE A 125 -7.17 7.13 -13.99
CA ILE A 125 -6.93 8.18 -12.99
C ILE A 125 -6.08 9.31 -13.58
N GLU A 126 -4.98 9.00 -14.27
CA GLU A 126 -4.13 9.99 -14.93
C GLU A 126 -4.91 10.78 -16.00
N HIS A 127 -5.67 10.09 -16.85
CA HIS A 127 -6.50 10.73 -17.87
C HIS A 127 -7.60 11.61 -17.25
N SER A 128 -8.22 11.15 -16.15
CA SER A 128 -9.22 11.91 -15.41
C SER A 128 -8.63 13.20 -14.83
N MET A 129 -7.42 13.12 -14.25
CA MET A 129 -6.68 14.29 -13.75
C MET A 129 -6.33 15.28 -14.87
N ALA A 130 -5.86 14.78 -16.02
CA ALA A 130 -5.46 15.63 -17.16
C ALA A 130 -6.65 16.33 -17.83
N THR A 131 -7.84 15.74 -17.81
CA THR A 131 -9.04 16.26 -18.50
C THR A 131 -10.06 16.94 -17.57
N GLY A 132 -9.98 16.71 -16.26
CA GLY A 132 -10.98 17.17 -15.29
C GLY A 132 -12.34 16.46 -15.43
N ARG A 133 -12.37 15.25 -16.00
CA ARG A 133 -13.60 14.49 -16.29
C ARG A 133 -13.52 13.07 -15.75
N SER A 134 -14.66 12.47 -15.45
CA SER A 134 -14.74 11.04 -15.14
C SER A 134 -14.42 10.18 -16.38
N VAL A 135 -13.85 9.01 -16.14
CA VAL A 135 -13.53 8.00 -17.16
C VAL A 135 -14.32 6.75 -16.83
N ALA A 136 -15.05 6.22 -17.83
CA ALA A 136 -15.71 4.93 -17.70
C ALA A 136 -14.69 3.81 -17.94
N LEU A 137 -14.79 2.73 -17.16
CA LEU A 137 -13.98 1.53 -17.29
C LEU A 137 -14.85 0.35 -17.77
N PRO A 138 -14.31 -0.58 -18.59
CA PRO A 138 -13.00 -0.52 -19.24
C PRO A 138 -12.90 0.64 -20.24
N MET A 139 -11.69 1.12 -20.48
CA MET A 139 -11.42 2.16 -21.46
C MET A 139 -11.67 1.62 -22.87
N ALA A 140 -12.19 2.46 -23.76
CA ALA A 140 -12.23 2.14 -25.17
C ALA A 140 -10.80 1.98 -25.71
N GLN A 141 -10.56 0.90 -26.47
CA GLN A 141 -9.28 0.63 -27.14
C GLN A 141 -9.06 1.55 -28.36
#